data_AF-S6GQW0-F1
#
_entry.id   AF-S6GQW0-F1
#
_cell.length_a   1.000
_cell.length_b   1.000
_cell.length_c   1.000
_cell.angle_alpha   90.00
_cell.angle_beta   90.00
_cell.angle_gamma   90.00
#
_symmetry.space_group_name_H-M   'P 1'
#
loop_
_entity.id
_entity.type
_entity.pdbx_description
1 polymer ?
#
loop_
_entity_poly.entity_id
_entity_poly.type
_entity_poly.pdbx_seq_one_letter_code
_entity_poly.pdbx_strand_id
1 'polypeptide(L)'
;MGLTSSKEYAELEWPIDILLTLVWVAYLVVFVGTVRNRKTSHIYVGNWFFLAFILVVAVLHIVNSAAVPISMWKSYSVYPGAIDAMVQWWYGHNAVGFFLTAGFLGMMYYFVPKQSGRPIYSYRLSIVHFWALIATYIWAGGHHLHYTALPDWTQSVAMVMSLILLAPSWGGMINGMMTLSGAWHKLRTDPILRFLVVSLSFYGMSTFEGPMMAIKTVNALSHFTDWTVGHVHAGALGWVAMISIGATYHMVPKVFGKAQMYSTNLINLHFWLATAGTVLYICAMWVNGILQGLMWRAVNADGTLTYSFVEALEASHPGYFVRWLGGCLWVTGMLIMAYNVWRTVRSEEHAAQPDTKTQAA
;
A
#
# COMPACT_ATOMS: atom_id res chain seq x y z
N MET A 1 -23.75 -9.46 -10.07
CA MET A 1 -24.76 -8.45 -9.67
C MET A 1 -24.55 -7.10 -10.34
N GLY A 2 -23.33 -6.69 -10.72
CA GLY A 2 -23.12 -5.47 -11.53
C GLY A 2 -23.40 -4.15 -10.79
N LEU A 3 -23.52 -4.21 -9.47
CA LEU A 3 -23.83 -3.07 -8.62
C LEU A 3 -22.55 -2.29 -8.37
N THR A 4 -22.45 -1.10 -8.96
CA THR A 4 -21.28 -0.24 -8.80
C THR A 4 -21.62 1.24 -8.94
N SER A 5 -20.97 2.05 -8.10
CA SER A 5 -20.92 3.52 -8.22
C SER A 5 -20.06 3.99 -9.40
N SER A 6 -19.27 3.09 -10.01
CA SER A 6 -18.24 3.35 -11.03
C SER A 6 -17.05 4.21 -10.56
N LYS A 7 -16.94 4.49 -9.26
CA LYS A 7 -15.81 5.19 -8.65
C LYS A 7 -14.76 4.19 -8.16
N GLU A 8 -13.52 4.33 -8.64
CA GLU A 8 -12.41 3.47 -8.22
C GLU A 8 -12.20 3.49 -6.70
N TYR A 9 -12.03 2.32 -6.09
CA TYR A 9 -11.91 2.11 -4.64
C TYR A 9 -13.12 2.55 -3.81
N ALA A 10 -14.23 2.94 -4.44
CA ALA A 10 -15.48 3.35 -3.82
C ALA A 10 -16.67 2.75 -4.57
N GLU A 11 -16.50 1.54 -5.12
CA GLU A 11 -17.43 0.93 -6.07
C GLU A 11 -18.74 0.50 -5.41
N LEU A 12 -18.75 0.27 -4.10
CA LEU A 12 -19.90 -0.27 -3.39
C LEU A 12 -21.03 0.76 -3.33
N GLU A 13 -22.27 0.30 -3.42
CA GLU A 13 -23.43 1.18 -3.40
C GLU A 13 -23.78 1.65 -1.98
N TRP A 14 -24.54 2.74 -1.90
CA TRP A 14 -24.78 3.53 -0.69
C TRP A 14 -25.19 2.77 0.59
N PRO A 15 -25.94 1.64 0.58
CA PRO A 15 -26.23 0.93 1.83
C PRO A 15 -24.95 0.33 2.45
N ILE A 16 -24.01 -0.10 1.60
CA ILE A 16 -22.74 -0.64 2.05
C ILE A 16 -21.83 0.50 2.51
N ASP A 17 -21.88 1.68 1.87
CA ASP A 17 -21.15 2.86 2.36
C ASP A 17 -21.57 3.26 3.78
N ILE A 18 -22.87 3.21 4.08
CA ILE A 18 -23.38 3.44 5.44
C ILE A 18 -22.88 2.37 6.40
N LEU A 19 -22.95 1.09 6.01
CA LEU A 19 -22.45 -0.01 6.84
C LEU A 19 -20.96 0.15 7.15
N LEU A 20 -20.14 0.44 6.13
CA LEU A 20 -18.72 0.68 6.29
C LEU A 20 -18.46 1.87 7.22
N THR A 21 -19.22 2.96 7.10
CA THR A 21 -19.12 4.11 8.01
C THR A 21 -19.38 3.70 9.46
N LEU A 22 -20.44 2.93 9.73
CA LEU A 22 -20.77 2.48 11.08
C LEU A 22 -19.69 1.56 11.67
N VAL A 23 -19.20 0.61 10.88
CA VAL A 23 -18.11 -0.30 11.29
C VAL A 23 -16.83 0.49 11.56
N TRP A 24 -16.53 1.49 10.73
CA TRP A 24 -15.34 2.32 10.87
C TRP A 24 -15.38 3.23 12.10
N VAL A 25 -16.56 3.78 12.42
CA VAL A 25 -16.78 4.53 13.66
C VAL A 25 -16.58 3.63 14.88
N ALA A 26 -17.11 2.40 14.86
CA ALA A 26 -16.87 1.43 15.92
C ALA A 26 -15.37 1.11 16.07
N TYR A 27 -14.66 0.93 14.95
CA TYR A 27 -13.21 0.72 14.93
C TYR A 27 -12.44 1.90 15.54
N LEU A 28 -12.80 3.14 15.18
CA LEU A 28 -12.21 4.36 15.75
C LEU A 28 -12.40 4.42 17.27
N VAL A 29 -13.61 4.14 17.76
CA VAL A 29 -13.91 4.13 19.20
C VAL A 29 -13.06 3.09 19.94
N VAL A 30 -12.95 1.88 19.40
CA VAL A 30 -12.11 0.81 19.97
C VAL A 30 -10.64 1.24 20.01
N PHE A 31 -10.11 1.79 18.91
CA PHE A 31 -8.72 2.21 18.83
C PHE A 31 -8.41 3.36 19.80
N VAL A 32 -9.21 4.43 19.77
CA VAL A 32 -9.03 5.59 20.67
C VAL A 32 -9.23 5.19 22.13
N GLY A 33 -10.22 4.35 22.43
CA GLY A 33 -10.44 3.81 23.77
C GLY A 33 -9.22 3.04 24.28
N THR A 34 -8.59 2.23 23.41
CA THR A 34 -7.35 1.50 23.73
C THR A 34 -6.18 2.46 24.01
N VAL A 35 -5.98 3.48 23.18
CA VAL A 35 -4.91 4.49 23.37
C VAL A 35 -5.15 5.36 24.60
N ARG A 36 -6.42 5.65 24.92
CA ARG A 36 -6.81 6.38 26.13
C ARG A 36 -6.47 5.59 27.40
N ASN A 37 -6.72 4.29 27.39
CA ASN A 37 -6.49 3.39 28.52
C ASN A 37 -5.04 2.84 28.59
N ARG A 38 -4.10 3.50 27.91
CA ARG A 38 -2.67 3.13 27.94
C ARG A 38 -2.07 3.31 29.34
N LYS A 39 -1.04 2.53 29.65
CA LYS A 39 -0.27 2.67 30.89
C LYS A 39 0.91 3.64 30.78
N THR A 40 1.44 3.85 29.58
CA THR A 40 2.59 4.73 29.33
C THR A 40 2.15 6.17 29.12
N SER A 41 2.93 7.15 29.58
CA SER A 41 2.65 8.57 29.34
C SER A 41 2.62 8.90 27.84
N HIS A 42 3.60 8.39 27.10
CA HIS A 42 3.76 8.62 25.66
C HIS A 42 2.94 7.64 24.82
N ILE A 43 2.47 8.13 23.67
CA ILE A 43 1.86 7.33 22.60
C ILE A 43 2.95 7.01 21.59
N TYR A 44 3.11 5.73 21.28
CA TYR A 44 4.10 5.26 20.31
C TYR A 44 3.81 5.77 18.89
N VAL A 45 4.86 6.05 18.10
CA VAL A 45 4.76 6.59 16.74
C VAL A 45 3.90 5.71 15.83
N GLY A 46 3.98 4.38 15.97
CA GLY A 46 3.12 3.46 15.22
C GLY A 46 1.63 3.78 15.41
N ASN A 47 1.22 4.21 16.60
CA ASN A 47 -0.17 4.60 16.87
C ASN A 47 -0.51 5.98 16.30
N TRP A 48 0.46 6.86 16.05
CA TRP A 48 0.21 8.13 15.36
C TRP A 48 -0.23 7.85 13.93
N PHE A 49 0.50 6.96 13.25
CA PHE A 49 0.17 6.51 11.91
C PHE A 49 -1.17 5.79 11.84
N PHE A 50 -1.44 4.86 12.75
CA PHE A 50 -2.76 4.22 12.82
C PHE A 50 -3.89 5.20 13.09
N LEU A 51 -3.72 6.14 14.04
CA LEU A 51 -4.76 7.13 14.32
C LEU A 51 -5.04 8.03 13.12
N ALA A 52 -3.99 8.52 12.45
CA ALA A 52 -4.13 9.35 11.26
C ALA A 52 -4.81 8.59 10.12
N PHE A 53 -4.43 7.32 9.90
CA PHE A 53 -5.09 6.41 8.98
C PHE A 53 -6.59 6.31 9.25
N ILE A 54 -6.99 5.99 10.49
CA ILE A 54 -8.39 5.76 10.84
C ILE A 54 -9.21 7.04 10.63
N LEU A 55 -8.71 8.17 11.11
CA LEU A 55 -9.42 9.45 11.04
C LEU A 55 -9.57 9.93 9.60
N VAL A 56 -8.48 9.95 8.84
CA VAL A 56 -8.52 10.47 7.47
C VAL A 56 -9.36 9.57 6.58
N VAL A 57 -9.20 8.25 6.64
CA VAL A 57 -10.03 7.32 5.84
C VAL A 57 -11.53 7.51 6.12
N ALA A 58 -11.93 7.77 7.37
CA ALA A 58 -13.33 8.07 7.68
C ALA A 58 -13.83 9.32 6.93
N VAL A 59 -13.03 10.40 6.93
CA VAL A 59 -13.37 11.65 6.22
C VAL A 59 -13.39 11.43 4.71
N LEU A 60 -12.40 10.71 4.16
CA LEU A 60 -12.34 10.37 2.74
C LEU A 60 -13.60 9.63 2.29
N HIS A 61 -13.95 8.56 3.02
CA HIS A 61 -15.10 7.71 2.74
C HIS A 61 -16.40 8.52 2.73
N ILE A 62 -16.67 9.27 3.79
CA ILE A 62 -17.91 10.06 3.92
C ILE A 62 -18.03 11.09 2.79
N VAL A 63 -16.94 11.77 2.44
CA VAL A 63 -16.98 12.83 1.42
C VAL A 63 -17.15 12.24 0.01
N ASN A 64 -16.40 11.19 -0.36
CA ASN A 64 -16.47 10.64 -1.72
C ASN A 64 -17.73 9.80 -1.97
N SER A 65 -18.27 9.15 -0.93
CA SER A 65 -19.51 8.37 -1.01
C SER A 65 -20.78 9.24 -0.90
N ALA A 66 -20.66 10.57 -0.87
CA ALA A 66 -21.82 11.44 -0.94
C ALA A 66 -22.55 11.25 -2.28
N ALA A 67 -23.73 10.65 -2.21
CA ALA A 67 -24.53 10.28 -3.38
C ALA A 67 -26.02 10.44 -3.10
N VAL A 68 -26.80 10.65 -4.15
CA VAL A 68 -28.27 10.63 -4.10
C VAL A 68 -28.76 9.22 -4.40
N PRO A 69 -29.40 8.52 -3.44
CA PRO A 69 -29.98 7.20 -3.68
C PRO A 69 -31.16 7.27 -4.66
N ILE A 70 -31.17 6.41 -5.66
CA ILE A 70 -32.29 6.23 -6.61
C ILE A 70 -33.07 4.95 -6.29
N SER A 71 -32.37 3.89 -5.89
CA SER A 71 -32.94 2.65 -5.40
C SER A 71 -32.02 2.02 -4.36
N MET A 72 -32.42 0.87 -3.79
CA MET A 72 -31.61 0.19 -2.77
C MET A 72 -30.17 -0.07 -3.22
N TRP A 73 -29.96 -0.39 -4.50
CA TRP A 73 -28.62 -0.71 -5.03
C TRP A 73 -28.23 0.19 -6.19
N LYS A 74 -28.73 1.43 -6.19
CA LYS A 74 -28.30 2.45 -7.14
C LYS A 74 -28.31 3.85 -6.56
N SER A 75 -27.22 4.56 -6.79
CA SER A 75 -27.04 5.97 -6.45
C SER A 75 -26.28 6.73 -7.55
N TYR A 76 -26.35 8.06 -7.51
CA TYR A 76 -25.54 8.95 -8.33
C TYR A 76 -24.71 9.89 -7.45
N SER A 77 -23.43 10.08 -7.79
CA SER A 77 -22.55 11.03 -7.10
C SER A 77 -23.19 12.42 -7.01
N VAL A 78 -23.04 13.09 -5.87
CA VAL A 78 -23.49 14.50 -5.73
C VAL A 78 -22.59 15.46 -6.49
N TYR A 79 -21.39 15.02 -6.89
CA TYR A 79 -20.42 15.84 -7.62
C TYR A 79 -20.47 15.51 -9.11
N PRO A 80 -20.40 16.53 -9.99
CA PRO A 80 -20.29 16.31 -11.44
C PRO A 80 -18.88 16.63 -12.00
N GLY A 81 -18.55 16.01 -13.14
CA GLY A 81 -17.43 16.43 -14.00
C GLY A 81 -16.08 16.55 -13.30
N ALA A 82 -15.36 17.67 -13.54
CA ALA A 82 -14.04 17.90 -12.95
C ALA A 82 -14.04 17.97 -11.41
N ILE A 83 -15.16 18.36 -10.80
CA ILE A 83 -15.31 18.36 -9.34
C ILE A 83 -15.35 16.91 -8.84
N ASP A 84 -16.15 16.06 -9.49
CA ASP A 84 -16.22 14.63 -9.14
C ASP A 84 -14.88 13.95 -9.33
N ALA A 85 -14.15 14.27 -10.41
CA ALA A 85 -12.81 13.76 -10.65
C ALA A 85 -11.85 14.17 -9.53
N MET A 86 -11.87 15.44 -9.09
CA MET A 86 -11.00 15.91 -8.01
C MET A 86 -11.35 15.26 -6.67
N VAL A 87 -12.63 15.16 -6.31
CA VAL A 87 -13.06 14.46 -5.08
C VAL A 87 -12.67 12.98 -5.16
N GLN A 88 -12.89 12.34 -6.31
CA GLN A 88 -12.55 10.95 -6.56
C GLN A 88 -11.07 10.67 -6.38
N TRP A 89 -10.18 11.52 -6.91
CA TRP A 89 -8.74 11.27 -6.80
C TRP A 89 -8.10 11.86 -5.55
N TRP A 90 -8.72 12.88 -4.92
CA TRP A 90 -8.43 13.19 -3.53
C TRP A 90 -8.73 11.98 -2.65
N TYR A 91 -9.86 11.31 -2.84
CA TYR A 91 -10.18 10.05 -2.17
C TYR A 91 -9.21 8.93 -2.54
N GLY A 92 -9.10 8.58 -3.83
CA GLY A 92 -8.35 7.41 -4.28
C GLY A 92 -6.86 7.47 -3.93
N HIS A 93 -6.25 8.64 -4.10
CA HIS A 93 -4.85 8.81 -3.70
C HIS A 93 -4.67 8.74 -2.19
N ASN A 94 -5.54 9.37 -1.41
CA ASN A 94 -5.44 9.31 0.04
C ASN A 94 -5.92 7.96 0.62
N ALA A 95 -6.69 7.17 -0.12
CA ALA A 95 -6.95 5.77 0.21
C ALA A 95 -5.62 5.00 0.20
N VAL A 96 -4.81 5.11 -0.86
CA VAL A 96 -3.48 4.48 -0.86
C VAL A 96 -2.50 5.16 0.13
N GLY A 97 -2.64 6.47 0.36
CA GLY A 97 -1.79 7.22 1.28
C GLY A 97 -2.01 6.96 2.76
N PHE A 98 -3.27 6.79 3.16
CA PHE A 98 -3.60 6.60 4.57
C PHE A 98 -3.89 5.13 4.86
N PHE A 99 -4.69 4.47 4.02
CA PHE A 99 -4.99 3.05 4.19
C PHE A 99 -3.76 2.19 3.90
N LEU A 100 -3.12 2.35 2.73
CA LEU A 100 -2.03 1.47 2.28
C LEU A 100 -0.62 1.96 2.62
N THR A 101 -0.46 3.23 3.01
CA THR A 101 0.84 3.77 3.42
C THR A 101 0.86 4.06 4.92
N ALA A 102 0.05 5.00 5.43
CA ALA A 102 0.10 5.35 6.86
C ALA A 102 -0.19 4.15 7.77
N GLY A 103 -1.29 3.41 7.55
CA GLY A 103 -1.61 2.22 8.35
C GLY A 103 -0.49 1.16 8.33
N PHE A 104 0.14 0.97 7.18
CA PHE A 104 1.21 -0.01 6.98
C PHE A 104 2.56 0.49 7.53
N LEU A 105 2.81 1.80 7.56
CA LEU A 105 3.90 2.40 8.33
C LEU A 105 3.69 2.18 9.83
N GLY A 106 2.44 2.21 10.32
CA GLY A 106 2.09 1.79 11.68
C GLY A 106 2.52 0.35 11.98
N MET A 107 2.25 -0.57 11.06
CA MET A 107 2.72 -1.96 11.15
C MET A 107 4.25 -2.05 11.15
N MET A 108 4.90 -1.37 10.21
CA MET A 108 6.36 -1.30 10.09
C MET A 108 7.00 -0.84 11.39
N TYR A 109 6.49 0.25 11.97
CA TYR A 109 6.99 0.81 13.22
C TYR A 109 6.92 -0.17 14.38
N TYR A 110 5.97 -1.12 14.40
CA TYR A 110 5.92 -2.15 15.43
C TYR A 110 6.78 -3.37 15.06
N PHE A 111 6.55 -3.96 13.89
CA PHE A 111 7.09 -5.28 13.55
C PHE A 111 8.57 -5.27 13.18
N VAL A 112 9.08 -4.21 12.55
CA VAL A 112 10.51 -4.11 12.22
C VAL A 112 11.40 -4.10 13.46
N PRO A 113 11.25 -3.18 14.42
CA PRO A 113 12.06 -3.21 15.64
C PRO A 113 11.79 -4.47 16.47
N LYS A 114 10.55 -4.96 16.51
CA LYS A 114 10.20 -6.14 17.30
C LYS A 114 10.82 -7.44 16.77
N GLN A 115 10.82 -7.64 15.45
CA GLN A 115 11.44 -8.82 14.83
C GLN A 115 12.97 -8.72 14.80
N SER A 116 13.51 -7.53 14.53
CA SER A 116 14.97 -7.32 14.50
C SER A 116 15.59 -7.32 15.90
N GLY A 117 14.82 -7.05 16.96
CA GLY A 117 15.33 -6.87 18.32
C GLY A 117 16.21 -5.63 18.46
N ARG A 118 15.91 -4.59 17.68
CA ARG A 118 16.67 -3.33 17.63
C ARG A 118 15.75 -2.15 18.01
N PRO A 119 16.28 -1.12 18.69
CA PRO A 119 15.53 0.12 18.87
C PRO A 119 15.31 0.80 17.53
N ILE A 120 14.21 1.56 17.40
CA ILE A 120 14.00 2.42 16.23
C ILE A 120 15.20 3.35 16.06
N TYR A 121 15.65 3.49 14.82
CA TYR A 121 16.81 4.30 14.48
C TYR A 121 16.70 5.77 14.92
N SER A 122 15.68 6.51 14.47
CA SER A 122 15.57 7.95 14.75
C SER A 122 14.14 8.39 15.09
N TYR A 123 13.95 8.76 16.35
CA TYR A 123 12.69 9.36 16.82
C TYR A 123 12.45 10.76 16.23
N ARG A 124 13.51 11.55 15.99
CA ARG A 124 13.35 12.86 15.32
C ARG A 124 12.86 12.69 13.89
N LEU A 125 13.41 11.70 13.18
CA LEU A 125 12.92 11.35 11.84
C LEU A 125 11.47 10.88 11.91
N SER A 126 11.09 10.09 12.93
CA SER A 126 9.69 9.71 13.20
C SER A 126 8.73 10.89 13.32
N ILE A 127 9.15 11.99 13.95
CA ILE A 127 8.32 13.20 14.05
C ILE A 127 8.22 13.90 12.69
N VAL A 128 9.36 14.20 12.08
CA VAL A 128 9.42 14.99 10.83
C VAL A 128 8.68 14.27 9.72
N HIS A 129 8.97 12.99 9.50
CA HIS A 129 8.35 12.27 8.40
C HIS A 129 6.87 12.01 8.65
N PHE A 130 6.42 11.84 9.91
CA PHE A 130 4.98 11.70 10.20
C PHE A 130 4.22 12.96 9.82
N TRP A 131 4.60 14.11 10.38
CA TRP A 131 3.86 15.35 10.14
C TRP A 131 3.95 15.82 8.70
N ALA A 132 5.13 15.73 8.10
CA ALA A 132 5.30 16.09 6.70
C ALA A 132 4.50 15.15 5.79
N LEU A 133 4.51 13.83 6.02
CA LEU A 133 3.73 12.87 5.21
C LEU A 133 2.24 13.20 5.30
N ILE A 134 1.67 13.27 6.52
CA ILE A 134 0.23 13.44 6.71
C ILE A 134 -0.25 14.79 6.18
N ALA A 135 0.57 15.84 6.27
CA ALA A 135 0.22 17.16 5.73
C ALA A 135 0.30 17.24 4.20
N THR A 136 1.27 16.56 3.57
CA THR A 136 1.50 16.68 2.12
C THR A 136 0.70 15.68 1.30
N TYR A 137 0.44 14.46 1.80
CA TYR A 137 -0.26 13.40 1.06
C TYR A 137 -1.64 13.84 0.56
N ILE A 138 -2.35 14.62 1.38
CA ILE A 138 -3.70 15.13 1.08
C ILE A 138 -3.78 15.87 -0.27
N TRP A 139 -2.68 16.52 -0.67
CA TRP A 139 -2.62 17.37 -1.86
C TRP A 139 -2.31 16.63 -3.16
N ALA A 140 -1.82 15.39 -3.07
CA ALA A 140 -1.27 14.68 -4.22
C ALA A 140 -2.35 14.05 -5.13
N GLY A 141 -3.65 14.14 -4.78
CA GLY A 141 -4.73 13.59 -5.60
C GLY A 141 -4.77 14.10 -7.05
N GLY A 142 -4.44 15.37 -7.27
CA GLY A 142 -4.47 15.96 -8.61
C GLY A 142 -3.44 15.39 -9.60
N HIS A 143 -2.46 14.59 -9.15
CA HIS A 143 -1.51 13.95 -10.07
C HIS A 143 -2.13 12.85 -10.93
N HIS A 144 -3.33 12.40 -10.58
CA HIS A 144 -4.08 11.43 -11.36
C HIS A 144 -4.81 12.10 -12.53
N LEU A 145 -4.78 13.43 -12.57
CA LEU A 145 -5.61 14.26 -13.44
C LEU A 145 -4.78 15.24 -14.27
N HIS A 146 -3.50 14.92 -14.50
CA HIS A 146 -2.64 15.72 -15.37
C HIS A 146 -3.12 15.69 -16.82
N TYR A 147 -3.12 16.86 -17.46
CA TYR A 147 -3.60 17.05 -18.84
C TYR A 147 -5.05 16.58 -19.07
N THR A 148 -5.89 16.66 -18.02
CA THR A 148 -7.33 16.42 -18.09
C THR A 148 -8.11 17.75 -18.07
N ALA A 149 -9.44 17.68 -17.98
CA ALA A 149 -10.31 18.85 -17.81
C ALA A 149 -10.18 19.54 -16.43
N LEU A 150 -9.41 18.98 -15.48
CA LEU A 150 -9.13 19.62 -14.20
C LEU A 150 -8.33 20.92 -14.41
N PRO A 151 -8.62 22.04 -13.72
CA PRO A 151 -7.88 23.28 -13.91
C PRO A 151 -6.38 23.12 -13.67
N ASP A 152 -5.57 23.81 -14.50
CA ASP A 152 -4.11 23.65 -14.53
C ASP A 152 -3.43 23.98 -13.19
N TRP A 153 -3.95 24.94 -12.44
CA TRP A 153 -3.41 25.32 -11.13
C TRP A 153 -3.49 24.17 -10.14
N THR A 154 -4.61 23.44 -10.12
CA THR A 154 -4.84 22.26 -9.27
C THR A 154 -3.87 21.15 -9.61
N GLN A 155 -3.68 20.91 -10.92
CA GLN A 155 -2.71 19.92 -11.39
C GLN A 155 -1.28 20.29 -10.96
N SER A 156 -0.88 21.55 -11.10
CA SER A 156 0.46 22.00 -10.73
C SER A 156 0.73 21.93 -9.22
N VAL A 157 -0.26 22.29 -8.38
CA VAL A 157 -0.16 22.13 -6.92
C VAL A 157 0.03 20.66 -6.55
N ALA A 158 -0.76 19.76 -7.14
CA ALA A 158 -0.63 18.33 -6.89
C ALA A 158 0.74 17.79 -7.31
N MET A 159 1.24 18.16 -8.49
CA MET A 159 2.59 17.79 -8.94
C MET A 159 3.67 18.24 -7.93
N VAL A 160 3.65 19.51 -7.51
CA VAL A 160 4.64 20.05 -6.56
C VAL A 160 4.56 19.32 -5.22
N MET A 161 3.36 19.08 -4.71
CA MET A 161 3.18 18.40 -3.44
C MET A 161 3.56 16.91 -3.51
N SER A 162 3.33 16.23 -4.63
CA SER A 162 3.80 14.86 -4.88
C SER A 162 5.33 14.79 -4.94
N LEU A 163 6.01 15.81 -5.47
CA LEU A 163 7.48 15.88 -5.43
C LEU A 163 8.00 16.09 -4.01
N ILE A 164 7.37 16.99 -3.23
CA ILE A 164 7.71 17.19 -1.82
C ILE A 164 7.47 15.90 -1.01
N LEU A 165 6.40 15.16 -1.32
CA LEU A 165 6.01 13.92 -0.66
C LEU A 165 7.08 12.81 -0.73
N LEU A 166 8.03 12.88 -1.68
CA LEU A 166 9.18 11.99 -1.75
C LEU A 166 9.93 11.93 -0.40
N ALA A 167 10.28 13.10 0.15
CA ALA A 167 11.13 13.20 1.33
C ALA A 167 10.52 12.56 2.59
N PRO A 168 9.28 12.87 3.01
CA PRO A 168 8.69 12.21 4.16
C PRO A 168 8.36 10.73 3.91
N SER A 169 8.05 10.36 2.67
CA SER A 169 7.85 8.94 2.31
C SER A 169 9.14 8.14 2.55
N TRP A 170 10.26 8.59 2.01
CA TRP A 170 11.57 7.98 2.23
C TRP A 170 12.04 8.07 3.68
N GLY A 171 11.61 9.07 4.44
CA GLY A 171 11.81 9.12 5.89
C GLY A 171 11.30 7.84 6.59
N GLY A 172 10.18 7.28 6.13
CA GLY A 172 9.67 5.99 6.62
C GLY A 172 10.58 4.81 6.25
N MET A 173 11.01 4.75 4.98
CA MET A 173 11.94 3.70 4.52
C MET A 173 13.25 3.73 5.30
N ILE A 174 13.87 4.92 5.39
CA ILE A 174 15.15 5.12 6.07
C ILE A 174 15.02 4.74 7.53
N ASN A 175 13.97 5.15 8.23
CA ASN A 175 13.80 4.81 9.64
C ASN A 175 13.65 3.29 9.85
N GLY A 176 12.87 2.62 8.98
CA GLY A 176 12.73 1.16 9.01
C GLY A 176 14.03 0.42 8.68
N MET A 177 14.70 0.79 7.58
CA MET A 177 15.93 0.14 7.11
C MET A 177 17.10 0.37 8.08
N MET A 178 17.28 1.59 8.56
CA MET A 178 18.38 1.91 9.48
C MET A 178 18.18 1.30 10.87
N THR A 179 16.94 0.95 11.25
CA THR A 179 16.66 0.16 12.46
C THR A 179 17.31 -1.22 12.40
N LEU A 180 17.54 -1.78 11.21
CA LEU A 180 18.29 -3.03 11.04
C LEU A 180 19.81 -2.88 11.10
N SER A 181 20.35 -1.68 11.25
CA SER A 181 21.81 -1.48 11.32
C SER A 181 22.43 -2.33 12.43
N GLY A 182 23.42 -3.16 12.07
CA GLY A 182 24.04 -4.15 12.96
C GLY A 182 23.24 -5.47 13.11
N ALA A 183 22.04 -5.59 12.56
CA ALA A 183 21.23 -6.82 12.53
C ALA A 183 21.10 -7.43 11.12
N TRP A 184 21.77 -6.89 10.10
CA TRP A 184 21.72 -7.38 8.71
C TRP A 184 22.04 -8.87 8.56
N HIS A 185 22.88 -9.43 9.43
CA HIS A 185 23.18 -10.87 9.44
C HIS A 185 21.93 -11.74 9.66
N LYS A 186 20.92 -11.23 10.37
CA LYS A 186 19.64 -11.93 10.59
C LYS A 186 18.85 -12.14 9.31
N LEU A 187 19.09 -11.36 8.26
CA LEU A 187 18.47 -11.62 6.95
C LEU A 187 18.87 -12.97 6.38
N ARG A 188 19.98 -13.58 6.80
CA ARG A 188 20.37 -14.92 6.34
C ARG A 188 19.57 -16.04 7.03
N THR A 189 19.06 -15.79 8.22
CA THR A 189 18.46 -16.82 9.08
C THR A 189 16.97 -16.61 9.34
N ASP A 190 16.46 -15.38 9.23
CA ASP A 190 15.08 -15.03 9.55
C ASP A 190 14.30 -14.58 8.30
N PRO A 191 13.48 -15.47 7.71
CA PRO A 191 12.70 -15.12 6.53
C PRO A 191 11.53 -14.17 6.82
N ILE A 192 11.08 -14.03 8.07
CA ILE A 192 10.09 -13.01 8.45
C ILE A 192 10.73 -11.63 8.30
N LEU A 193 11.95 -11.47 8.79
CA LEU A 193 12.69 -10.22 8.66
C LEU A 193 13.01 -9.90 7.19
N ARG A 194 13.20 -10.91 6.32
CA ARG A 194 13.30 -10.70 4.86
C ARG A 194 12.06 -10.04 4.28
N PHE A 195 10.87 -10.53 4.60
CA PHE A 195 9.61 -9.91 4.18
C PHE A 195 9.53 -8.45 4.63
N LEU A 196 9.82 -8.18 5.90
CA LEU A 196 9.77 -6.82 6.44
C LEU A 196 10.76 -5.88 5.75
N VAL A 197 11.98 -6.32 5.46
CA VAL A 197 12.99 -5.48 4.79
C VAL A 197 12.72 -5.29 3.32
N VAL A 198 12.40 -6.36 2.57
CA VAL A 198 12.09 -6.24 1.15
C VAL A 198 10.83 -5.40 0.94
N SER A 199 9.89 -5.43 1.90
CA SER A 199 8.75 -4.52 1.89
C SER A 199 9.16 -3.04 1.90
N LEU A 200 10.15 -2.69 2.72
CA LEU A 200 10.68 -1.32 2.79
C LEU A 200 11.41 -0.93 1.50
N SER A 201 12.08 -1.87 0.83
CA SER A 201 12.72 -1.62 -0.47
C SER A 201 11.70 -1.28 -1.55
N PHE A 202 10.62 -2.07 -1.67
CA PHE A 202 9.54 -1.79 -2.62
C PHE A 202 8.73 -0.55 -2.25
N TYR A 203 8.57 -0.26 -0.96
CA TYR A 203 8.00 0.99 -0.48
C TYR A 203 8.85 2.18 -0.93
N GLY A 204 10.16 2.16 -0.72
CA GLY A 204 11.07 3.21 -1.18
C GLY A 204 11.07 3.39 -2.70
N MET A 205 11.08 2.28 -3.43
CA MET A 205 11.01 2.27 -4.89
C MET A 205 9.70 2.87 -5.41
N SER A 206 8.54 2.40 -4.94
CA SER A 206 7.24 2.92 -5.37
C SER A 206 7.01 4.37 -4.92
N THR A 207 7.44 4.73 -3.71
CA THR A 207 7.37 6.14 -3.24
C THR A 207 8.41 7.06 -3.86
N PHE A 208 9.33 6.54 -4.67
CA PHE A 208 10.14 7.32 -5.59
C PHE A 208 9.49 7.41 -6.97
N GLU A 209 9.05 6.28 -7.52
CA GLU A 209 8.37 6.20 -8.81
C GLU A 209 7.11 7.06 -8.86
N GLY A 210 6.30 7.08 -7.81
CA GLY A 210 5.08 7.88 -7.72
C GLY A 210 5.34 9.38 -7.96
N PRO A 211 6.22 10.03 -7.17
CA PRO A 211 6.66 11.40 -7.43
C PRO A 211 7.20 11.64 -8.84
N MET A 212 7.94 10.68 -9.42
CA MET A 212 8.42 10.81 -10.80
C MET A 212 7.28 10.80 -11.81
N MET A 213 6.29 9.90 -11.66
CA MET A 213 5.10 9.86 -12.51
C MET A 213 4.11 11.00 -12.25
N ALA A 214 4.25 11.71 -11.12
CA ALA A 214 3.49 12.93 -10.84
C ALA A 214 4.09 14.17 -11.51
N ILE A 215 5.25 14.06 -12.17
CA ILE A 215 5.76 15.11 -13.04
C ILE A 215 4.91 15.09 -14.32
N LYS A 216 4.26 16.20 -14.66
CA LYS A 216 3.37 16.31 -15.84
C LYS A 216 3.98 15.66 -17.09
N THR A 217 5.23 15.94 -17.43
CA THR A 217 5.91 15.37 -18.62
C THR A 217 6.07 13.85 -18.57
N VAL A 218 6.32 13.27 -17.40
CA VAL A 218 6.39 11.80 -17.22
C VAL A 218 4.98 11.21 -17.27
N ASN A 219 4.02 11.88 -16.62
CA ASN A 219 2.61 11.50 -16.64
C ASN A 219 2.04 11.46 -18.06
N ALA A 220 2.45 12.38 -18.93
CA ALA A 220 2.06 12.38 -20.35
C ALA A 220 2.46 11.09 -21.10
N LEU A 221 3.37 10.29 -20.55
CA LEU A 221 3.71 8.95 -21.04
C LEU A 221 3.09 7.84 -20.19
N SER A 222 3.07 7.98 -18.86
CA SER A 222 2.63 6.91 -17.95
C SER A 222 1.11 6.82 -17.80
N HIS A 223 0.37 7.90 -18.04
CA HIS A 223 -1.07 7.96 -17.85
C HIS A 223 -1.80 7.05 -18.84
N PHE A 224 -2.83 6.35 -18.37
CA PHE A 224 -3.58 5.32 -19.09
C PHE A 224 -2.78 4.09 -19.57
N THR A 225 -1.48 4.00 -19.31
CA THR A 225 -0.67 2.83 -19.67
C THR A 225 -0.56 1.83 -18.52
N ASP A 226 -0.10 0.63 -18.84
CA ASP A 226 0.25 -0.41 -17.87
C ASP A 226 1.33 0.03 -16.87
N TRP A 227 2.05 1.14 -17.10
CA TRP A 227 3.00 1.66 -16.11
C TRP A 227 2.29 1.99 -14.79
N THR A 228 1.10 2.59 -14.86
CA THR A 228 0.30 2.86 -13.66
C THR A 228 -0.02 1.56 -12.91
N VAL A 229 -0.35 0.49 -13.64
CA VAL A 229 -0.61 -0.84 -13.05
C VAL A 229 0.65 -1.44 -12.41
N GLY A 230 1.80 -1.26 -13.06
CA GLY A 230 3.11 -1.67 -12.53
C GLY A 230 3.46 -0.96 -11.23
N HIS A 231 3.27 0.35 -11.18
CA HIS A 231 3.45 1.15 -9.97
C HIS A 231 2.53 0.70 -8.83
N VAL A 232 1.24 0.52 -9.14
CA VAL A 232 0.26 0.02 -8.17
C VAL A 232 0.71 -1.31 -7.59
N HIS A 233 1.14 -2.27 -8.42
CA HIS A 233 1.55 -3.59 -7.94
C HIS A 233 2.94 -3.60 -7.29
N ALA A 234 3.83 -2.66 -7.62
CA ALA A 234 5.06 -2.46 -6.87
C ALA A 234 4.77 -2.09 -5.41
N GLY A 235 3.83 -1.17 -5.18
CA GLY A 235 3.35 -0.83 -3.84
C GLY A 235 2.50 -1.93 -3.21
N ALA A 236 1.52 -2.48 -3.93
CA ALA A 236 0.55 -3.42 -3.38
C ALA A 236 1.19 -4.78 -3.05
N LEU A 237 1.94 -5.36 -3.98
CA LEU A 237 2.58 -6.66 -3.76
C LEU A 237 3.88 -6.49 -2.98
N GLY A 238 4.72 -5.56 -3.44
CA GLY A 238 6.06 -5.37 -2.90
C GLY A 238 6.07 -4.75 -1.51
N TRP A 239 5.22 -3.77 -1.21
CA TRP A 239 5.17 -3.11 0.10
C TRP A 239 4.04 -3.66 0.99
N VAL A 240 2.78 -3.40 0.62
CA VAL A 240 1.58 -3.65 1.44
C VAL A 240 1.49 -5.12 1.81
N ALA A 241 1.50 -6.02 0.82
CA ALA A 241 1.38 -7.44 1.06
C ALA A 241 2.59 -7.97 1.84
N MET A 242 3.82 -7.63 1.45
CA MET A 242 5.01 -8.15 2.14
C MET A 242 5.11 -7.73 3.61
N ILE A 243 4.86 -6.46 3.97
CA ILE A 243 4.90 -6.05 5.38
C ILE A 243 3.78 -6.73 6.17
N SER A 244 2.59 -6.89 5.59
CA SER A 244 1.46 -7.61 6.21
C SER A 244 1.76 -9.09 6.41
N ILE A 245 2.40 -9.74 5.44
CA ILE A 245 2.80 -11.14 5.51
C ILE A 245 3.85 -11.33 6.62
N GLY A 246 4.87 -10.47 6.66
CA GLY A 246 5.87 -10.47 7.73
C GLY A 246 5.24 -10.23 9.12
N ALA A 247 4.35 -9.25 9.22
CA ALA A 247 3.59 -8.96 10.45
C ALA A 247 2.73 -10.17 10.87
N THR A 248 2.07 -10.82 9.93
CA THR A 248 1.23 -12.00 10.19
C THR A 248 2.07 -13.19 10.66
N TYR A 249 3.17 -13.50 9.97
CA TYR A 249 4.08 -14.56 10.42
C TYR A 249 4.71 -14.28 11.78
N HIS A 250 4.95 -13.00 12.10
CA HIS A 250 5.34 -12.63 13.45
C HIS A 250 4.22 -12.88 14.45
N MET A 251 3.02 -12.36 14.18
CA MET A 251 1.92 -12.22 15.13
C MET A 251 1.19 -13.54 15.40
N VAL A 252 0.91 -14.34 14.37
CA VAL A 252 0.07 -15.56 14.47
C VAL A 252 0.53 -16.49 15.58
N PRO A 253 1.82 -16.88 15.69
CA PRO A 253 2.24 -17.74 16.78
C PRO A 253 1.92 -17.16 18.15
N LYS A 254 2.13 -15.85 18.36
CA LYS A 254 1.94 -15.22 19.68
C LYS A 254 0.47 -15.16 20.06
N VAL A 255 -0.40 -14.82 19.11
CA VAL A 255 -1.86 -14.77 19.35
C VAL A 255 -2.42 -16.15 19.67
N PHE A 256 -1.87 -17.21 19.04
CA PHE A 256 -2.30 -18.60 19.26
C PHE A 256 -1.48 -19.35 20.32
N GLY A 257 -0.65 -18.66 21.11
CA GLY A 257 0.15 -19.28 22.18
C GLY A 257 1.18 -20.31 21.69
N LYS A 258 1.67 -20.15 20.47
CA LYS A 258 2.69 -21.00 19.82
C LYS A 258 4.07 -20.35 19.90
N ALA A 259 5.12 -21.18 20.04
CA ALA A 259 6.49 -20.68 20.10
C ALA A 259 6.92 -20.03 18.77
N GLN A 260 6.53 -20.62 17.64
CA GLN A 260 6.86 -20.17 16.30
C GLN A 260 5.85 -20.68 15.27
N MET A 261 6.02 -20.25 14.02
CA MET A 261 5.28 -20.81 12.88
C MET A 261 5.69 -22.27 12.66
N TYR A 262 4.78 -23.07 12.12
CA TYR A 262 4.98 -24.50 11.86
C TYR A 262 6.25 -24.79 11.04
N SER A 263 6.53 -24.02 9.99
CA SER A 263 7.74 -24.19 9.20
C SER A 263 8.33 -22.87 8.74
N THR A 264 9.58 -22.59 9.12
CA THR A 264 10.37 -21.46 8.61
C THR A 264 10.81 -21.64 7.16
N ASN A 265 11.01 -22.89 6.72
CA ASN A 265 11.33 -23.20 5.32
C ASN A 265 10.18 -22.81 4.37
N LEU A 266 8.92 -23.02 4.80
CA LEU A 266 7.76 -22.58 4.02
C LEU A 266 7.65 -21.05 3.95
N ILE A 267 8.02 -20.33 5.03
CA ILE A 267 8.12 -18.86 4.99
C ILE A 267 9.18 -18.43 3.98
N ASN A 268 10.34 -19.10 3.95
CA ASN A 268 11.39 -18.79 2.99
C ASN A 268 10.98 -19.09 1.54
N LEU A 269 10.29 -20.21 1.28
CA LEU A 269 9.76 -20.51 -0.05
C LEU A 269 8.72 -19.46 -0.49
N HIS A 270 7.80 -19.10 0.41
CA HIS A 270 6.84 -18.03 0.17
C HIS A 270 7.55 -16.71 -0.16
N PHE A 271 8.58 -16.34 0.60
CA PHE A 271 9.36 -15.13 0.35
C PHE A 271 9.92 -15.07 -1.08
N TRP A 272 10.50 -16.17 -1.56
CA TRP A 272 11.06 -16.21 -2.92
C TRP A 272 10.00 -16.15 -4.00
N LEU A 273 8.88 -16.87 -3.84
CA LEU A 273 7.76 -16.83 -4.78
C LEU A 273 7.14 -15.43 -4.85
N ALA A 274 6.89 -14.81 -3.70
CA ALA A 274 6.37 -13.45 -3.61
C ALA A 274 7.33 -12.43 -4.23
N THR A 275 8.64 -12.55 -3.97
CA THR A 275 9.64 -11.63 -4.53
C THR A 275 9.77 -11.80 -6.04
N ALA A 276 9.93 -13.03 -6.53
CA ALA A 276 10.02 -13.31 -7.96
C ALA A 276 8.73 -12.90 -8.70
N GLY A 277 7.57 -13.21 -8.13
CA GLY A 277 6.27 -12.80 -8.66
C GLY A 277 6.12 -11.29 -8.75
N THR A 278 6.52 -10.55 -7.70
CA THR A 278 6.52 -9.08 -7.69
C THR A 278 7.40 -8.51 -8.80
N VAL A 279 8.65 -8.98 -8.90
CA VAL A 279 9.61 -8.45 -9.88
C VAL A 279 9.16 -8.74 -11.31
N LEU A 280 8.68 -9.96 -11.60
CA LEU A 280 8.13 -10.30 -12.92
C LEU A 280 6.95 -9.40 -13.29
N TYR A 281 6.04 -9.16 -12.33
CA TYR A 281 4.89 -8.28 -12.54
C TYR A 281 5.34 -6.86 -12.90
N ILE A 282 6.23 -6.27 -12.10
CA ILE A 282 6.72 -4.89 -12.29
C ILE A 282 7.43 -4.76 -13.64
N CYS A 283 8.37 -5.66 -13.93
CA CYS A 283 9.12 -5.61 -15.18
C CYS A 283 8.21 -5.71 -16.41
N ALA A 284 7.21 -6.61 -16.38
CA ALA A 284 6.26 -6.74 -17.47
C ALA A 284 5.43 -5.46 -17.69
N MET A 285 4.99 -4.84 -16.60
CA MET A 285 4.18 -3.62 -16.66
C MET A 285 4.97 -2.37 -17.04
N TRP A 286 6.25 -2.28 -16.67
CA TRP A 286 7.13 -1.23 -17.19
C TRP A 286 7.36 -1.37 -18.68
N VAL A 287 7.65 -2.58 -19.17
CA VAL A 287 7.83 -2.83 -20.60
C VAL A 287 6.56 -2.45 -21.35
N ASN A 288 5.39 -2.97 -20.94
CA ASN A 288 4.13 -2.62 -21.59
C ASN A 288 3.81 -1.13 -21.48
N GLY A 289 3.98 -0.53 -20.31
CA GLY A 289 3.62 0.86 -20.06
C GLY A 289 4.41 1.83 -20.93
N ILE A 290 5.74 1.65 -20.99
CA ILE A 290 6.61 2.45 -21.86
C ILE A 290 6.26 2.20 -23.33
N LEU A 291 6.06 0.94 -23.73
CA LEU A 291 5.70 0.58 -25.10
C LEU A 291 4.39 1.25 -25.53
N GLN A 292 3.33 1.14 -24.73
CA GLN A 292 2.03 1.77 -24.98
C GLN A 292 2.17 3.29 -25.08
N GLY A 293 2.80 3.92 -24.09
CA GLY A 293 2.97 5.37 -24.08
C GLY A 293 3.75 5.88 -25.29
N LEU A 294 4.80 5.17 -25.72
CA LEU A 294 5.59 5.52 -26.90
C LEU A 294 4.80 5.29 -28.20
N MET A 295 4.12 4.15 -28.33
CA MET A 295 3.36 3.82 -29.54
C MET A 295 2.17 4.75 -29.75
N TRP A 296 1.43 5.10 -28.69
CA TRP A 296 0.27 5.98 -28.79
C TRP A 296 0.60 7.42 -29.16
N ARG A 297 1.83 7.88 -28.87
CA ARG A 297 2.31 9.22 -29.22
C ARG A 297 3.27 9.24 -30.40
N ALA A 298 3.54 8.10 -31.02
CA ALA A 298 4.46 8.00 -32.14
C ALA A 298 3.85 8.69 -33.37
N VAL A 299 4.63 9.58 -33.97
CA VAL A 299 4.27 10.32 -35.18
C VAL A 299 5.33 10.10 -36.24
N ASN A 300 4.88 9.91 -37.47
CA ASN A 300 5.74 9.83 -38.64
C ASN A 300 6.31 11.21 -39.00
N ALA A 301 7.30 11.24 -39.89
CA ALA A 301 7.88 12.49 -40.38
C ALA A 301 6.87 13.43 -41.07
N ASP A 302 5.75 12.88 -41.57
CA ASP A 302 4.65 13.63 -42.19
C ASP A 302 3.57 14.09 -41.19
N GLY A 303 3.72 13.78 -39.90
CA GLY A 303 2.79 14.15 -38.83
C GLY A 303 1.61 13.18 -38.63
N THR A 304 1.51 12.11 -39.41
CA THR A 304 0.50 11.05 -39.17
C THR A 304 0.88 10.17 -37.99
N LEU A 305 -0.11 9.55 -37.31
CA LEU A 305 0.14 8.59 -36.23
C LEU A 305 0.80 7.33 -36.79
N THR A 306 1.90 6.89 -36.17
CA THR A 306 2.70 5.74 -36.65
C THR A 306 2.00 4.41 -36.42
N TYR A 307 1.34 4.23 -35.27
CA TYR A 307 0.71 2.98 -34.87
C TYR A 307 -0.79 3.17 -34.65
N SER A 308 -1.56 2.17 -35.08
CA SER A 308 -2.93 1.98 -34.62
C SER A 308 -2.95 1.54 -33.15
N PHE A 309 -4.09 1.75 -32.49
CA PHE A 309 -4.27 1.26 -31.11
C PHE A 309 -4.16 -0.27 -31.01
N VAL A 310 -4.62 -0.99 -32.03
CA VAL A 310 -4.59 -2.47 -32.07
C VAL A 310 -3.16 -2.98 -32.10
N GLU A 311 -2.26 -2.35 -32.85
CA GLU A 311 -0.84 -2.74 -32.85
C GLU A 311 -0.20 -2.57 -31.45
N ALA A 312 -0.52 -1.49 -30.74
CA ALA A 312 -0.07 -1.31 -29.36
C ALA A 312 -0.65 -2.36 -28.39
N LEU A 313 -1.91 -2.77 -28.61
CA LEU A 313 -2.56 -3.83 -27.84
C LEU A 313 -1.88 -5.19 -28.08
N GLU A 314 -1.62 -5.54 -29.34
CA GLU A 314 -0.92 -6.78 -29.71
C GLU A 314 0.50 -6.81 -29.15
N ALA A 315 1.22 -5.70 -29.26
CA ALA A 315 2.58 -5.56 -28.73
C ALA A 315 2.64 -5.69 -27.19
N SER A 316 1.52 -5.42 -26.50
CA SER A 316 1.38 -5.56 -25.04
C SER A 316 1.12 -7.01 -24.58
N HIS A 317 0.76 -7.92 -25.50
CA HIS A 317 0.35 -9.28 -25.15
C HIS A 317 1.43 -10.10 -24.40
N PRO A 318 2.72 -10.08 -24.79
CA PRO A 318 3.76 -10.77 -24.04
C PRO A 318 3.86 -10.31 -22.58
N GLY A 319 3.72 -9.00 -22.33
CA GLY A 319 3.72 -8.45 -20.96
C GLY A 319 2.49 -8.90 -20.16
N TYR A 320 1.32 -9.07 -20.79
CA TYR A 320 0.15 -9.64 -20.12
C TYR A 320 0.38 -11.08 -19.65
N PHE A 321 1.05 -11.90 -20.46
CA PHE A 321 1.40 -13.26 -20.07
C PHE A 321 2.42 -13.29 -18.91
N VAL A 322 3.48 -12.48 -18.99
CA VAL A 322 4.50 -12.41 -17.91
C VAL A 322 3.89 -11.88 -16.61
N ARG A 323 3.01 -10.87 -16.68
CA ARG A 323 2.24 -10.38 -15.53
C ARG A 323 1.42 -11.50 -14.90
N TRP A 324 0.68 -12.26 -15.72
CA TRP A 324 -0.13 -13.39 -15.24
C TRP A 324 0.75 -14.44 -14.54
N LEU A 325 1.89 -14.80 -15.13
CA LEU A 325 2.85 -15.73 -14.52
C LEU A 325 3.37 -15.22 -13.17
N GLY A 326 3.76 -13.94 -13.09
CA GLY A 326 4.16 -13.31 -11.84
C GLY A 326 3.06 -13.35 -10.78
N GLY A 327 1.80 -13.12 -11.18
CA GLY A 327 0.62 -13.27 -10.33
C GLY A 327 0.41 -14.71 -9.85
N CYS A 328 0.61 -15.72 -10.70
CA CYS A 328 0.52 -17.13 -10.32
C CYS A 328 1.56 -17.53 -9.26
N LEU A 329 2.80 -17.04 -9.35
CA LEU A 329 3.81 -17.25 -8.31
C LEU A 329 3.35 -16.64 -6.97
N TRP A 330 2.78 -15.43 -7.02
CA TRP A 330 2.24 -14.75 -5.85
C TRP A 330 1.11 -15.53 -5.18
N VAL A 331 0.11 -15.96 -5.97
CA VAL A 331 -1.01 -16.76 -5.47
C VAL A 331 -0.51 -18.07 -4.86
N THR A 332 0.46 -18.73 -5.49
CA THR A 332 1.09 -19.95 -4.95
C THR A 332 1.76 -19.67 -3.60
N GLY A 333 2.47 -18.55 -3.45
CA GLY A 333 3.02 -18.09 -2.18
C GLY A 333 1.95 -17.92 -1.09
N MET A 334 0.82 -17.30 -1.42
CA MET A 334 -0.30 -17.13 -0.49
C MET A 334 -0.94 -18.46 -0.06
N LEU A 335 -1.03 -19.44 -0.97
CA LEU A 335 -1.50 -20.79 -0.63
C LEU A 335 -0.52 -21.49 0.35
N ILE A 336 0.79 -21.33 0.16
CA ILE A 336 1.80 -21.82 1.10
C ILE A 336 1.66 -21.15 2.47
N MET A 337 1.40 -19.83 2.50
CA MET A 337 1.11 -19.13 3.74
C MET A 337 -0.12 -19.67 4.44
N ALA A 338 -1.24 -19.81 3.72
CA ALA A 338 -2.48 -20.34 4.26
C ALA A 338 -2.27 -21.73 4.88
N TYR A 339 -1.55 -22.61 4.19
CA TYR A 339 -1.18 -23.93 4.71
C TYR A 339 -0.32 -23.83 5.98
N ASN A 340 0.72 -23.00 5.97
CA ASN A 340 1.64 -22.88 7.11
C ASN A 340 0.92 -22.29 8.36
N VAL A 341 0.06 -21.30 8.16
CA VAL A 341 -0.80 -20.73 9.21
C VAL A 341 -1.76 -21.78 9.75
N TRP A 342 -2.45 -22.51 8.86
CA TRP A 342 -3.38 -23.58 9.25
C TRP A 342 -2.69 -24.66 10.09
N ARG A 343 -1.51 -25.12 9.68
CA ARG A 343 -0.69 -26.08 10.47
C ARG A 343 -0.27 -25.52 11.82
N THR A 344 0.09 -24.23 11.88
CA THR A 344 0.50 -23.56 13.13
C THR A 344 -0.65 -23.50 14.13
N VAL A 345 -1.83 -23.08 13.67
CA VAL A 345 -3.02 -22.92 14.52
C VAL A 345 -3.51 -24.27 15.03
N ARG A 346 -3.44 -25.34 14.22
CA ARG A 346 -3.89 -26.69 14.58
C ARG A 346 -2.85 -27.53 15.32
N SER A 347 -1.62 -27.06 15.46
CA SER A 347 -0.61 -27.80 16.23
C SER A 347 -1.04 -27.89 17.70
N GLU A 348 -0.84 -29.05 18.32
CA GLU A 348 -1.09 -29.24 19.76
C GLU A 348 0.04 -28.70 20.62
N GLU A 349 1.21 -28.42 20.02
CA GLU A 349 2.35 -27.83 20.74
C GLU A 349 2.04 -26.39 21.13
N HIS A 350 2.14 -26.07 22.41
CA HIS A 350 1.99 -24.72 22.94
C HIS A 350 3.35 -24.23 23.45
N ALA A 351 3.59 -22.93 23.38
CA ALA A 351 4.78 -22.34 23.98
C ALA A 351 4.78 -22.64 25.49
N ALA A 352 5.93 -23.04 26.04
CA ALA A 352 6.10 -23.15 27.47
C ALA A 352 5.72 -21.80 28.11
N GLN A 353 4.80 -21.82 29.08
CA GLN A 353 4.46 -20.61 29.83
C GLN A 353 5.72 -20.11 30.53
N PRO A 354 6.11 -18.83 30.37
CA PRO A 354 7.18 -18.29 31.18
C PRO A 354 6.76 -18.35 32.65
N ASP A 355 7.59 -18.99 33.48
CA ASP A 355 7.38 -19.11 34.92
C ASP A 355 7.16 -17.71 35.52
N THR A 356 5.94 -17.44 35.96
CA THR A 356 5.51 -16.16 36.55
C THR A 356 6.20 -15.80 37.87
N LYS A 357 7.16 -16.61 38.34
CA LYS A 357 7.87 -16.40 39.62
C LYS A 357 9.18 -15.61 39.50
N THR A 358 9.73 -15.38 38.31
CA THR A 358 11.09 -14.82 38.15
C THR A 358 11.13 -13.34 37.72
N GLN A 359 9.97 -12.67 37.54
CA GLN A 359 9.91 -11.25 37.15
C GLN A 359 9.57 -10.29 38.32
N ALA A 360 9.53 -10.78 39.56
CA ALA A 360 9.20 -10.00 40.75
C ALA A 360 10.38 -9.83 41.74
N ALA A 361 11.62 -9.85 41.26
CA ALA A 361 12.82 -9.57 42.05
C ALA A 361 13.57 -8.35 41.52
#